data_AF-A0A7S3SCA9-F1
#
_entry.id   AF-A0A7S3SCA9-F1
#
_cell.length_a   1.000
_cell.length_b   1.000
_cell.length_c   1.000
_cell.angle_alpha   90.00
_cell.angle_beta   90.00
_cell.angle_gamma   90.00
#
_symmetry.space_group_name_H-M   'P 1'
#
loop_
_entity.id
_entity.type
_entity.pdbx_description
1 polymer ?
#
loop_
_entity_poly.entity_id
_entity_poly.type
_entity_poly.pdbx_seq_one_letter_code
_entity_poly.pdbx_strand_id
1 'polypeptide(L)'
;VLGATQEEVMRSLVAEIPVADIYDLFGDAKTENWVTQMNAKLTEYGVTVHSFTIRNVSLPSQMAQDFEDKTLYESKTLEKQMMATSLSMAMENEEEQQKLREECDNSRMAAEEQAVTAKAQISKEVREIIAATEKTLLLAEAQRDADVQDVHATGQLECAKIQSEIMLLKRVSGAQLEMEVGKLEAEAIAYEKTRVSQSKCESAAKVADGSMGVAEAEGSAAEAFSARREMEQEMARLLILENLG
;
A
#
# COMPACT_ATOMS: atom_id res chain seq x y z
N VAL A 1 64.03 107.36 12.33
CA VAL A 1 64.11 106.43 13.48
C VAL A 1 62.86 105.57 13.57
N LEU A 2 61.64 106.14 13.60
CA LEU A 2 60.38 105.36 13.63
C LEU A 2 60.22 104.32 12.51
N GLY A 3 60.58 104.65 11.26
CA GLY A 3 60.46 103.70 10.15
C GLY A 3 61.37 102.47 10.29
N ALA A 4 62.57 102.65 10.84
CA ALA A 4 63.53 101.56 11.01
C ALA A 4 63.13 100.60 12.14
N THR A 5 62.52 101.11 13.22
CA THR A 5 62.00 100.26 14.31
C THR A 5 60.75 99.49 13.89
N GLN A 6 59.91 100.07 13.03
CA GLN A 6 58.78 99.36 12.43
C GLN A 6 59.23 98.26 11.47
N GLU A 7 60.22 98.56 10.62
CA GLU A 7 60.76 97.59 9.67
C GLU A 7 61.43 96.40 10.37
N GLU A 8 62.16 96.63 11.46
CA GLU A 8 62.81 95.57 12.22
C GLU A 8 61.82 94.61 12.87
N VAL A 9 60.73 95.13 13.44
CA VAL A 9 59.67 94.27 14.01
C VAL A 9 58.96 93.51 12.89
N MET A 10 58.76 94.11 11.72
CA MET A 10 58.18 93.41 10.56
C MET A 10 59.12 92.32 10.00
N ARG A 11 60.45 92.52 10.03
CA ARG A 11 61.41 91.46 9.64
C ARG A 11 61.40 90.29 10.63
N SER A 12 61.34 90.59 11.93
CA SER A 12 61.21 89.56 12.97
C SER A 12 59.91 88.76 12.81
N LEU A 13 58.81 89.44 12.50
CA LEU A 13 57.50 88.84 12.25
C LEU A 13 57.54 87.86 11.07
N VAL A 14 58.12 88.29 9.94
CA VAL A 14 58.18 87.47 8.72
C VAL A 14 59.15 86.28 8.86
N ALA A 15 60.13 86.35 9.78
CA ALA A 15 61.08 85.26 10.01
C ALA A 15 60.48 84.08 10.82
N GLU A 16 59.49 84.35 11.68
CA GLU A 16 58.88 83.32 12.54
C GLU A 16 57.68 82.62 11.88
N ILE A 17 57.05 83.26 10.89
CA ILE A 17 55.80 82.77 10.30
C ILE A 17 56.10 81.93 9.05
N PRO A 18 55.61 80.68 8.97
CA PRO A 18 55.69 79.89 7.75
C PRO A 18 55.00 80.62 6.60
N VAL A 19 55.60 80.59 5.40
CA VAL A 19 55.10 81.30 4.21
C VAL A 19 53.64 80.96 3.88
N ALA A 20 53.20 79.74 4.18
CA ALA A 20 51.83 79.27 3.99
C ALA A 20 50.80 80.03 4.85
N ASP A 21 51.21 80.49 6.04
CA ASP A 21 50.33 81.12 7.03
C ASP A 21 50.31 82.65 6.91
N ILE A 22 51.18 83.25 6.08
CA ILE A 22 51.31 84.70 5.92
C ILE A 22 50.02 85.33 5.36
N TYR A 23 49.29 84.60 4.51
CA TYR A 23 48.02 85.05 3.94
C TYR A 23 46.84 84.96 4.93
N ASP A 24 46.99 84.20 6.02
CA ASP A 24 45.93 83.96 7.02
C ASP A 24 46.15 84.79 8.31
N LEU A 25 47.06 85.77 8.29
CA LEU A 25 47.35 86.67 9.42
C LEU A 25 46.29 87.76 9.66
N PHE A 26 45.15 87.68 8.97
CA PHE A 26 44.06 88.64 9.13
C PHE A 26 43.25 88.36 10.39
N GLY A 27 43.48 89.15 11.44
CA GLY A 27 42.59 89.22 12.61
C GLY A 27 42.75 88.08 13.63
N ASP A 28 43.83 87.30 13.55
CA ASP A 28 44.06 86.19 14.48
C ASP A 28 44.84 86.65 15.74
N ALA A 29 44.65 85.92 16.85
CA ALA A 29 45.25 86.17 18.17
C ALA A 29 46.80 86.22 18.16
N LYS A 30 47.42 85.75 17.07
CA LYS A 30 48.86 85.80 16.83
C LYS A 30 49.39 87.22 16.55
N THR A 31 48.53 88.18 16.19
CA THR A 31 48.93 89.56 15.85
C THR A 31 49.03 90.52 17.06
N GLU A 32 48.38 90.18 18.19
CA GLU A 32 48.34 91.04 19.40
C GLU A 32 49.70 91.19 20.11
N ASN A 33 50.50 90.11 20.13
CA ASN A 33 51.83 90.13 20.74
C ASN A 33 52.76 91.14 20.04
N TRP A 34 52.62 91.31 18.72
CA TRP A 34 53.47 92.18 17.92
C TRP A 34 53.05 93.65 18.02
N VAL A 35 51.74 93.92 18.08
CA VAL A 35 51.23 95.27 18.38
C VAL A 35 51.72 95.72 19.76
N THR A 36 51.76 94.81 20.74
CA THR A 36 52.28 95.08 22.09
C THR A 36 53.79 95.39 22.09
N GLN A 37 54.59 94.62 21.35
CA GLN A 37 56.03 94.85 21.20
C GLN A 37 56.37 96.14 20.43
N MET A 38 55.59 96.48 19.40
CA MET A 38 55.72 97.76 18.68
C MET A 38 55.41 98.95 19.60
N ASN A 39 54.31 98.86 20.36
CA ASN A 39 53.92 99.91 21.30
C ASN A 39 54.95 100.11 22.41
N ALA A 40 55.57 99.04 22.92
CA ALA A 40 56.61 99.15 23.95
C ALA A 40 57.82 100.02 23.52
N LYS A 41 58.18 100.04 22.23
CA LYS A 41 59.29 100.83 21.69
C LYS A 41 58.87 102.20 21.13
N LEU A 42 57.60 102.36 20.73
CA LEU A 42 57.10 103.57 20.08
C LEU A 42 56.40 104.54 21.06
N THR A 43 56.00 104.06 22.25
CA THR A 43 55.42 104.89 23.32
C THR A 43 56.39 105.95 23.82
N GLU A 44 57.71 105.65 23.84
CA GLU A 44 58.76 106.61 24.21
C GLU A 44 58.83 107.83 23.26
N TYR A 45 58.32 107.67 22.04
CA TYR A 45 58.22 108.72 21.02
C TYR A 45 56.79 109.29 20.86
N GLY A 46 55.87 108.92 21.76
CA GLY A 46 54.49 109.43 21.79
C GLY A 46 53.53 108.86 20.75
N VAL A 47 53.84 107.71 20.13
CA VAL A 47 53.04 107.09 19.07
C VAL A 47 52.47 105.74 19.51
N THR A 48 51.16 105.55 19.37
CA THR A 48 50.46 104.29 19.65
C THR A 48 49.94 103.66 18.35
N VAL A 49 50.33 102.42 18.11
CA VAL A 49 49.86 101.59 16.99
C VAL A 49 48.65 100.78 17.46
N HIS A 50 47.50 100.97 16.80
CA HIS A 50 46.27 100.24 17.11
C HIS A 50 46.12 98.94 16.31
N SER A 51 46.47 98.98 15.02
CA SER A 51 46.46 97.82 14.14
C SER A 51 47.45 98.05 12.99
N PHE A 52 47.94 96.96 12.42
CA PHE A 52 48.68 96.98 11.16
C PHE A 52 48.06 95.97 10.21
N THR A 53 48.14 96.27 8.91
CA THR A 53 47.62 95.39 7.86
C THR A 53 48.65 95.28 6.76
N ILE A 54 48.99 94.05 6.40
CA ILE A 54 49.89 93.77 5.28
C ILE A 54 49.08 93.94 4.00
N ARG A 55 49.45 94.89 3.14
CA ARG A 55 48.72 95.16 1.89
C ARG A 55 49.18 94.29 0.73
N ASN A 56 50.49 94.17 0.55
CA ASN A 56 51.09 93.45 -0.56
C ASN A 56 52.19 92.52 -0.04
N VAL A 57 52.03 91.23 -0.32
CA VAL A 57 53.07 90.22 -0.15
C VAL A 57 53.52 89.81 -1.54
N SER A 58 54.81 90.03 -1.84
CA SER A 58 55.40 89.58 -3.11
C SER A 58 56.27 88.38 -2.81
N LEU A 59 55.82 87.22 -3.27
CA LEU A 59 56.61 86.00 -3.23
C LEU A 59 57.51 85.93 -4.47
N PRO A 60 58.74 85.41 -4.35
CA PRO A 60 59.54 85.03 -5.50
C PRO A 60 58.76 84.03 -6.37
N SER A 61 58.76 84.23 -7.69
CA SER A 61 57.99 83.43 -8.64
C SER A 61 58.27 81.92 -8.55
N GLN A 62 59.48 81.53 -8.14
CA GLN A 62 59.86 80.12 -7.92
C GLN A 62 59.08 79.49 -6.75
N MET A 63 58.94 80.17 -5.61
CA MET A 63 58.18 79.62 -4.48
C MET A 63 56.69 79.51 -4.78
N ALA A 64 56.13 80.47 -5.52
CA ALA A 64 54.72 80.42 -5.91
C ALA A 64 54.41 79.20 -6.79
N GLN A 65 55.31 78.88 -7.73
CA GLN A 65 55.22 77.67 -8.55
C GLN A 65 55.34 76.39 -7.71
N ASP A 66 56.27 76.33 -6.76
CA ASP A 66 56.44 75.14 -5.91
C ASP A 66 55.20 74.86 -5.03
N PHE A 67 54.52 75.90 -4.52
CA PHE A 67 53.29 75.73 -3.74
C PHE A 67 52.10 75.30 -4.62
N GLU A 68 51.99 75.85 -5.83
CA GLU A 68 50.99 75.43 -6.81
C GLU A 68 51.20 73.96 -7.22
N ASP A 69 52.46 73.57 -7.49
CA ASP A 69 52.81 72.19 -7.84
C ASP A 69 52.55 71.21 -6.68
N LYS A 70 52.87 71.60 -5.44
CA LYS A 70 52.64 70.76 -4.26
C LYS A 70 51.16 70.54 -3.99
N THR A 71 50.33 71.58 -4.07
CA THR A 71 48.88 71.49 -3.87
C THR A 71 48.19 70.72 -5.00
N LEU A 72 48.65 70.88 -6.25
CA LEU A 72 48.23 70.05 -7.38
C LEU A 72 48.61 68.58 -7.20
N TYR A 73 49.81 68.30 -6.69
CA TYR A 73 50.27 66.94 -6.44
C TYR A 73 49.44 66.28 -5.33
N GLU A 74 49.25 66.96 -4.20
CA GLU A 74 48.44 66.47 -3.07
C GLU A 74 46.99 66.18 -3.51
N SER A 75 46.39 67.09 -4.29
CA SER A 75 45.03 66.91 -4.84
C SER A 75 44.94 65.71 -5.78
N LYS A 76 45.91 65.55 -6.70
CA LYS A 76 45.97 64.38 -7.61
C LYS A 76 46.21 63.07 -6.87
N THR A 77 47.01 63.08 -5.80
CA THR A 77 47.22 61.88 -4.98
C THR A 77 45.97 61.50 -4.21
N LEU A 78 45.24 62.47 -3.64
CA LEU A 78 43.98 62.23 -2.95
C LEU A 78 42.92 61.68 -3.92
N GLU A 79 42.81 62.27 -5.11
CA GLU A 79 41.90 61.81 -6.17
C GLU A 79 42.22 60.36 -6.59
N LYS A 80 43.50 60.04 -6.83
CA LYS A 80 43.92 58.67 -7.16
C LYS A 80 43.64 57.68 -6.03
N GLN A 81 43.82 58.08 -4.77
CA GLN A 81 43.50 57.25 -3.62
C GLN A 81 41.99 57.00 -3.52
N MET A 82 41.16 58.04 -3.67
CA MET A 82 39.70 57.90 -3.70
C MET A 82 39.22 57.05 -4.87
N MET A 83 39.84 57.19 -6.03
CA MET A 83 39.53 56.35 -7.19
C MET A 83 39.89 54.89 -6.94
N ALA A 84 41.05 54.62 -6.32
CA ALA A 84 41.49 53.27 -5.98
C ALA A 84 40.57 52.61 -4.93
N THR A 85 40.16 53.35 -3.89
CA THR A 85 39.22 52.83 -2.89
C THR A 85 37.84 52.59 -3.49
N SER A 86 37.34 53.50 -4.35
CA SER A 86 36.08 53.30 -5.07
C SER A 86 36.13 52.08 -5.99
N LEU A 87 37.25 51.83 -6.68
CA LEU A 87 37.43 50.66 -7.53
C LEU A 87 37.48 49.36 -6.69
N SER A 88 38.18 49.40 -5.55
CA SER A 88 38.22 48.26 -4.61
C SER A 88 36.82 47.91 -4.09
N MET A 89 36.06 48.91 -3.64
CA MET A 89 34.68 48.70 -3.18
C MET A 89 33.77 48.18 -4.29
N ALA A 90 33.95 48.62 -5.54
CA ALA A 90 33.18 48.11 -6.66
C ALA A 90 33.49 46.63 -6.92
N MET A 91 34.77 46.24 -6.91
CA MET A 91 35.18 44.84 -7.07
C MET A 91 34.68 43.96 -5.91
N GLU A 92 34.80 44.42 -4.67
CA GLU A 92 34.33 43.68 -3.49
C GLU A 92 32.81 43.46 -3.54
N ASN A 93 32.03 44.49 -3.89
CA ASN A 93 30.59 44.37 -4.05
C ASN A 93 30.19 43.41 -5.18
N GLU A 94 30.93 43.40 -6.30
CA GLU A 94 30.68 42.48 -7.41
C GLU A 94 31.00 41.03 -7.00
N GLU A 95 32.10 40.81 -6.28
CA GLU A 95 32.47 39.51 -5.73
C GLU A 95 31.44 39.00 -4.70
N GLU A 96 30.96 39.86 -3.80
CA GLU A 96 29.91 39.51 -2.84
C GLU A 96 28.60 39.17 -3.53
N GLN A 97 28.19 39.94 -4.54
CA GLN A 97 26.99 39.62 -5.33
C GLN A 97 27.13 38.29 -6.04
N GLN A 98 28.32 37.99 -6.58
CA GLN A 98 28.58 36.72 -7.24
C GLN A 98 28.53 35.55 -6.25
N LYS A 99 29.19 35.67 -5.09
CA LYS A 99 29.14 34.67 -4.02
C LYS A 99 27.71 34.42 -3.56
N LEU A 100 26.92 35.48 -3.33
CA LEU A 100 25.53 35.34 -2.90
C LEU A 100 24.68 34.61 -3.95
N ARG A 101 24.90 34.89 -5.24
CA ARG A 101 24.22 34.16 -6.33
C ARG A 101 24.60 32.69 -6.35
N GLU A 102 25.90 32.38 -6.22
CA GLU A 102 26.40 31.01 -6.19
C GLU A 102 25.88 30.23 -4.96
N GLU A 103 25.79 30.87 -3.79
CA GLU A 103 25.19 30.28 -2.59
C GLU A 103 23.69 30.01 -2.76
N CYS A 104 22.95 30.96 -3.32
CA CYS A 104 21.53 30.77 -3.63
C CYS A 104 21.32 29.62 -4.64
N ASP A 105 22.13 29.56 -5.69
CA ASP A 105 22.03 28.51 -6.70
C ASP A 105 22.41 27.15 -6.14
N ASN A 106 23.47 27.04 -5.34
CA ASN A 106 23.85 25.80 -4.67
C ASN A 106 22.77 25.33 -3.68
N SER A 107 22.19 26.25 -2.91
CA SER A 107 21.10 25.95 -1.97
C SER A 107 19.87 25.43 -2.71
N ARG A 108 19.50 26.07 -3.83
CA ARG A 108 18.40 25.62 -4.69
C ARG A 108 18.67 24.24 -5.29
N MET A 109 19.86 24.01 -5.85
CA MET A 109 20.22 22.72 -6.43
C MET A 109 20.21 21.60 -5.38
N ALA A 110 20.73 21.87 -4.18
CA ALA A 110 20.69 20.92 -3.07
C ALA A 110 19.25 20.58 -2.65
N ALA A 111 18.36 21.59 -2.59
CA ALA A 111 16.95 21.37 -2.27
C ALA A 111 16.22 20.58 -3.37
N GLU A 112 16.51 20.85 -4.65
CA GLU A 112 15.98 20.10 -5.78
C GLU A 112 16.45 18.63 -5.76
N GLU A 113 17.73 18.38 -5.51
CA GLU A 113 18.29 17.03 -5.41
C GLU A 113 17.69 16.26 -4.21
N GLN A 114 17.51 16.92 -3.07
CA GLN A 114 16.79 16.34 -1.92
C GLN A 114 15.34 16.00 -2.26
N ALA A 115 14.64 16.86 -3.00
CA ALA A 115 13.27 16.60 -3.42
C ALA A 115 13.19 15.41 -4.40
N VAL A 116 14.15 15.29 -5.32
CA VAL A 116 14.23 14.17 -6.27
C VAL A 116 14.50 12.86 -5.53
N THR A 117 15.46 12.84 -4.60
CA THR A 117 15.78 11.64 -3.81
C THR A 117 14.61 11.23 -2.91
N ALA A 118 13.96 12.17 -2.23
CA ALA A 118 12.76 11.91 -1.44
C ALA A 118 11.62 11.34 -2.29
N LYS A 119 11.36 11.91 -3.48
CA LYS A 119 10.36 11.39 -4.40
C LYS A 119 10.70 9.98 -4.89
N ALA A 120 11.97 9.71 -5.19
CA ALA A 120 12.42 8.38 -5.60
C ALA A 120 12.23 7.34 -4.48
N GLN A 121 12.51 7.73 -3.23
CA GLN A 121 12.31 6.87 -2.06
C GLN A 121 10.83 6.57 -1.82
N ILE A 122 9.96 7.59 -1.86
CA ILE A 122 8.50 7.39 -1.77
C ILE A 122 8.01 6.48 -2.90
N SER A 123 8.48 6.69 -4.14
CA SER A 123 8.10 5.82 -5.27
C SER A 123 8.57 4.38 -5.07
N LYS A 124 9.71 4.16 -4.43
CA LYS A 124 10.21 2.82 -4.10
C LYS A 124 9.32 2.16 -3.05
N GLU A 125 9.02 2.86 -1.96
CA GLU A 125 8.15 2.37 -0.88
C GLU A 125 6.75 2.01 -1.41
N VAL A 126 6.16 2.85 -2.27
CA VAL A 126 4.87 2.56 -2.91
C VAL A 126 4.93 1.28 -3.75
N ARG A 127 6.01 1.06 -4.52
CA ARG A 127 6.17 -0.19 -5.30
C ARG A 127 6.31 -1.41 -4.41
N GLU A 128 7.05 -1.30 -3.30
CA GLU A 128 7.20 -2.39 -2.34
C GLU A 128 5.87 -2.76 -1.68
N ILE A 129 5.07 -1.76 -1.30
CA ILE A 129 3.73 -1.97 -0.72
C ILE A 129 2.80 -2.62 -1.75
N ILE A 130 2.79 -2.15 -3.00
CA ILE A 130 1.97 -2.75 -4.07
C ILE A 130 2.36 -4.22 -4.28
N ALA A 131 3.65 -4.51 -4.42
CA ALA A 131 4.14 -5.88 -4.61
C ALA A 131 3.84 -6.79 -3.42
N ALA A 132 3.96 -6.28 -2.19
CA ALA A 132 3.59 -7.02 -0.98
C ALA A 132 2.09 -7.30 -0.94
N THR A 133 1.27 -6.32 -1.28
CA THR A 133 -0.20 -6.44 -1.30
C THR A 133 -0.65 -7.45 -2.36
N GLU A 134 -0.09 -7.37 -3.57
CA GLU A 134 -0.37 -8.31 -4.66
C GLU A 134 0.02 -9.74 -4.27
N LYS A 135 1.19 -9.91 -3.63
CA LYS A 135 1.59 -11.21 -3.09
C LYS A 135 0.59 -11.73 -2.05
N THR A 136 0.14 -10.89 -1.12
CA THR A 136 -0.84 -11.33 -0.11
C THR A 136 -2.20 -11.66 -0.72
N LEU A 137 -2.62 -10.93 -1.75
CA LEU A 137 -3.85 -11.19 -2.49
C LEU A 137 -3.79 -12.55 -3.18
N LEU A 138 -2.70 -12.81 -3.93
CA LEU A 138 -2.51 -14.07 -4.64
C LEU A 138 -2.46 -15.29 -3.69
N LEU A 139 -1.83 -15.13 -2.52
CA LEU A 139 -1.83 -16.18 -1.50
C LEU A 139 -3.23 -16.44 -0.94
N ALA A 140 -4.01 -15.38 -0.69
CA ALA A 140 -5.38 -15.51 -0.21
C ALA A 140 -6.31 -16.14 -1.26
N GLU A 141 -6.16 -15.78 -2.53
CA GLU A 141 -6.90 -16.39 -3.64
C GLU A 141 -6.56 -17.88 -3.80
N ALA A 142 -5.28 -18.23 -3.77
CA ALA A 142 -4.83 -19.61 -3.86
C ALA A 142 -5.36 -20.46 -2.68
N GLN A 143 -5.35 -19.92 -1.46
CA GLN A 143 -5.92 -20.60 -0.30
C GLN A 143 -7.43 -20.80 -0.45
N ARG A 144 -8.15 -19.75 -0.87
CA ARG A 144 -9.59 -19.83 -1.09
C ARG A 144 -9.94 -20.88 -2.14
N ASP A 145 -9.19 -20.94 -3.24
CA ASP A 145 -9.42 -21.90 -4.31
C ASP A 145 -9.13 -23.34 -3.84
N ALA A 146 -8.09 -23.53 -3.01
CA ALA A 146 -7.82 -24.81 -2.35
C ALA A 146 -8.98 -25.21 -1.42
N ASP A 147 -9.47 -24.30 -0.58
CA ASP A 147 -10.58 -24.56 0.35
C ASP A 147 -11.86 -24.94 -0.42
N VAL A 148 -12.16 -24.26 -1.53
CA VAL A 148 -13.30 -24.58 -2.40
C VAL A 148 -13.16 -25.96 -3.04
N GLN A 149 -11.95 -26.31 -3.50
CA GLN A 149 -11.67 -27.63 -4.06
C GLN A 149 -11.81 -28.73 -3.01
N ASP A 150 -11.34 -28.50 -1.78
CA ASP A 150 -11.46 -29.45 -0.66
C ASP A 150 -12.92 -29.68 -0.27
N VAL A 151 -13.72 -28.62 -0.18
CA VAL A 151 -15.17 -28.73 0.09
C VAL A 151 -15.85 -29.52 -1.04
N HIS A 152 -15.50 -29.24 -2.29
CA HIS A 152 -16.09 -29.94 -3.43
C HIS A 152 -15.68 -31.43 -3.46
N ALA A 153 -14.40 -31.74 -3.24
CA ALA A 153 -13.90 -33.12 -3.18
C ALA A 153 -14.55 -33.90 -2.02
N THR A 154 -14.69 -33.27 -0.86
CA THR A 154 -15.36 -33.86 0.31
C THR A 154 -16.83 -34.11 0.02
N GLY A 155 -17.54 -33.14 -0.55
CA GLY A 155 -18.94 -33.30 -0.95
C GLY A 155 -19.14 -34.42 -1.98
N GLN A 156 -18.26 -34.51 -2.99
CA GLN A 156 -18.29 -35.60 -3.96
C GLN A 156 -18.07 -36.98 -3.31
N LEU A 157 -17.12 -37.06 -2.37
CA LEU A 157 -16.86 -38.29 -1.63
C LEU A 157 -18.08 -38.73 -0.82
N GLU A 158 -18.75 -37.79 -0.15
CA GLU A 158 -19.97 -38.07 0.62
C GLU A 158 -21.12 -38.52 -0.29
N CYS A 159 -21.36 -37.83 -1.41
CA CYS A 159 -22.35 -38.25 -2.40
C CYS A 159 -22.07 -39.67 -2.92
N ALA A 160 -20.81 -39.98 -3.23
CA ALA A 160 -20.41 -41.31 -3.68
C ALA A 160 -20.64 -42.38 -2.61
N LYS A 161 -20.35 -42.09 -1.34
CA LYS A 161 -20.63 -43.00 -0.22
C LYS A 161 -22.13 -43.28 -0.09
N ILE A 162 -22.95 -42.23 -0.06
CA ILE A 162 -24.42 -42.36 0.02
C ILE A 162 -24.95 -43.17 -1.17
N GLN A 163 -24.46 -42.90 -2.38
CA GLN A 163 -24.89 -43.64 -3.56
C GLN A 163 -24.49 -45.12 -3.48
N SER A 164 -23.29 -45.43 -2.98
CA SER A 164 -22.85 -46.80 -2.73
C SER A 164 -23.73 -47.51 -1.70
N GLU A 165 -24.08 -46.84 -0.61
CA GLU A 165 -25.00 -47.36 0.41
C GLU A 165 -26.40 -47.64 -0.16
N ILE A 166 -26.93 -46.72 -0.98
CA ILE A 166 -28.21 -46.91 -1.67
C ILE A 166 -28.16 -48.14 -2.59
N MET A 167 -27.07 -48.32 -3.35
CA MET A 167 -26.92 -49.49 -4.23
C MET A 167 -26.84 -50.80 -3.44
N LEU A 168 -26.09 -50.80 -2.34
CA LEU A 168 -25.96 -51.95 -1.45
C LEU A 168 -27.32 -52.31 -0.85
N LEU A 169 -28.04 -51.33 -0.31
CA LEU A 169 -29.37 -51.54 0.27
C LEU A 169 -30.34 -52.08 -0.78
N LYS A 170 -30.38 -51.49 -1.97
CA LYS A 170 -31.22 -51.98 -3.08
C LYS A 170 -30.90 -53.44 -3.44
N ARG A 171 -29.62 -53.81 -3.49
CA ARG A 171 -29.20 -55.18 -3.80
C ARG A 171 -29.61 -56.16 -2.72
N VAL A 172 -29.40 -55.82 -1.44
CA VAL A 172 -29.78 -56.66 -0.31
C VAL A 172 -31.30 -56.84 -0.25
N SER A 173 -32.05 -55.73 -0.33
CA SER A 173 -33.52 -55.78 -0.33
C SER A 173 -34.07 -56.54 -1.54
N GLY A 174 -33.49 -56.35 -2.73
CA GLY A 174 -33.87 -57.10 -3.94
C GLY A 174 -33.65 -58.61 -3.76
N ALA A 175 -32.48 -59.02 -3.27
CA ALA A 175 -32.18 -60.42 -3.01
C ALA A 175 -33.09 -61.04 -1.94
N GLN A 176 -33.44 -60.29 -0.88
CA GLN A 176 -34.38 -60.73 0.14
C GLN A 176 -35.79 -60.91 -0.43
N LEU A 177 -36.26 -59.96 -1.24
CA LEU A 177 -37.56 -60.07 -1.91
C LEU A 177 -37.61 -61.25 -2.86
N GLU A 178 -36.57 -61.46 -3.68
CA GLU A 178 -36.47 -62.63 -4.58
C GLU A 178 -36.49 -63.95 -3.80
N MET A 179 -35.78 -64.02 -2.68
CA MET A 179 -35.79 -65.18 -1.80
C MET A 179 -37.18 -65.43 -1.19
N GLU A 180 -37.86 -64.39 -0.72
CA GLU A 180 -39.21 -64.50 -0.15
C GLU A 180 -40.24 -64.91 -1.20
N VAL A 181 -40.19 -64.32 -2.40
CA VAL A 181 -41.04 -64.69 -3.54
C VAL A 181 -40.80 -66.16 -3.89
N GLY A 182 -39.54 -66.58 -4.07
CA GLY A 182 -39.22 -67.97 -4.39
C GLY A 182 -39.66 -68.96 -3.30
N LYS A 183 -39.57 -68.56 -2.03
CA LYS A 183 -40.09 -69.36 -0.90
C LYS A 183 -41.61 -69.50 -0.96
N LEU A 184 -42.33 -68.41 -1.14
CA LEU A 184 -43.79 -68.40 -1.24
C LEU A 184 -44.28 -69.22 -2.45
N GLU A 185 -43.62 -69.12 -3.59
CA GLU A 185 -43.91 -69.93 -4.78
C GLU A 185 -43.69 -71.42 -4.51
N ALA A 186 -42.56 -71.78 -3.88
CA ALA A 186 -42.28 -73.17 -3.52
C ALA A 186 -43.31 -73.73 -2.53
N GLU A 187 -43.71 -72.95 -1.53
CA GLU A 187 -44.76 -73.30 -0.56
C GLU A 187 -46.11 -73.47 -1.25
N ALA A 188 -46.48 -72.57 -2.17
CA ALA A 188 -47.72 -72.66 -2.94
C ALA A 188 -47.78 -73.95 -3.79
N ILE A 189 -46.69 -74.27 -4.51
CA ILE A 189 -46.59 -75.49 -5.31
C ILE A 189 -46.66 -76.73 -4.42
N ALA A 190 -45.97 -76.73 -3.27
CA ALA A 190 -46.00 -77.83 -2.33
C ALA A 190 -47.41 -78.05 -1.75
N TYR A 191 -48.10 -76.97 -1.40
CA TYR A 191 -49.47 -77.01 -0.90
C TYR A 191 -50.44 -77.55 -1.96
N GLU A 192 -50.35 -77.06 -3.20
CA GLU A 192 -51.18 -77.53 -4.31
C GLU A 192 -50.98 -79.04 -4.54
N LYS A 193 -49.74 -79.51 -4.65
CA LYS A 193 -49.43 -80.93 -4.83
C LYS A 193 -49.94 -81.79 -3.69
N THR A 194 -49.80 -81.32 -2.46
CA THR A 194 -50.29 -82.02 -1.26
C THR A 194 -51.81 -82.14 -1.30
N ARG A 195 -52.51 -81.03 -1.63
CA ARG A 195 -53.98 -80.99 -1.71
C ARG A 195 -54.53 -81.84 -2.84
N VAL A 196 -53.89 -81.84 -4.01
CA VAL A 196 -54.24 -82.74 -5.13
C VAL A 196 -54.03 -84.20 -4.74
N SER A 197 -52.94 -84.52 -4.06
CA SER A 197 -52.65 -85.89 -3.60
C SER A 197 -53.67 -86.35 -2.56
N GLN A 198 -54.00 -85.51 -1.58
CA GLN A 198 -55.05 -85.78 -0.59
C GLN A 198 -56.41 -86.01 -1.27
N SER A 199 -56.80 -85.13 -2.19
CA SER A 199 -58.06 -85.27 -2.94
C SER A 199 -58.11 -86.57 -3.75
N LYS A 200 -56.99 -87.00 -4.36
CA LYS A 200 -56.90 -88.29 -5.05
C LYS A 200 -57.04 -89.47 -4.08
N CYS A 201 -56.39 -89.43 -2.93
CA CYS A 201 -56.53 -90.46 -1.89
C CYS A 201 -57.96 -90.55 -1.39
N GLU A 202 -58.61 -89.42 -1.11
CA GLU A 202 -60.02 -89.36 -0.69
C GLU A 202 -60.96 -89.89 -1.77
N SER A 203 -60.74 -89.51 -3.03
CA SER A 203 -61.52 -90.03 -4.15
C SER A 203 -61.33 -91.53 -4.33
N ALA A 204 -60.10 -92.04 -4.22
CA ALA A 204 -59.81 -93.46 -4.31
C ALA A 204 -60.43 -94.25 -3.16
N ALA A 205 -60.38 -93.71 -1.93
CA ALA A 205 -61.05 -94.30 -0.77
C ALA A 205 -62.57 -94.40 -0.99
N LYS A 206 -63.21 -93.31 -1.45
CA LYS A 206 -64.66 -93.32 -1.75
C LYS A 206 -65.03 -94.28 -2.87
N VAL A 207 -64.18 -94.42 -3.90
CA VAL A 207 -64.39 -95.40 -4.98
C VAL A 207 -64.22 -96.82 -4.46
N ALA A 208 -63.25 -97.07 -3.58
CA ALA A 208 -63.05 -98.36 -2.93
C ALA A 208 -64.24 -98.73 -2.03
N ASP A 209 -64.68 -97.81 -1.16
CA ASP A 209 -65.87 -97.98 -0.32
C ASP A 209 -67.12 -98.24 -1.15
N GLY A 210 -67.30 -97.50 -2.25
CA GLY A 210 -68.40 -97.72 -3.19
C GLY A 210 -68.32 -99.09 -3.85
N SER A 211 -67.13 -99.55 -4.24
CA SER A 211 -66.92 -100.87 -4.83
C SER A 211 -67.19 -102.00 -3.83
N MET A 212 -66.78 -101.83 -2.57
CA MET A 212 -67.10 -102.75 -1.47
C MET A 212 -68.61 -102.81 -1.22
N GLY A 213 -69.29 -101.65 -1.16
CA GLY A 213 -70.74 -101.61 -1.00
C GLY A 213 -71.50 -102.27 -2.15
N VAL A 214 -71.04 -102.10 -3.39
CA VAL A 214 -71.60 -102.81 -4.55
C VAL A 214 -71.36 -104.32 -4.43
N ALA A 215 -70.15 -104.75 -4.07
CA ALA A 215 -69.82 -106.16 -3.89
C ALA A 215 -70.65 -106.83 -2.78
N GLU A 216 -70.88 -106.13 -1.66
CA GLU A 216 -71.77 -106.61 -0.58
C GLU A 216 -73.23 -106.71 -1.04
N ALA A 217 -73.72 -105.72 -1.78
CA ALA A 217 -75.06 -105.74 -2.35
C ALA A 217 -75.24 -106.85 -3.39
N GLU A 218 -74.25 -107.06 -4.25
CA GLU A 218 -74.22 -108.17 -5.22
C GLU A 218 -74.13 -109.53 -4.52
N GLY A 219 -73.30 -109.67 -3.48
CA GLY A 219 -73.22 -110.90 -2.68
C GLY A 219 -74.57 -111.24 -2.03
N SER A 220 -75.20 -110.26 -1.38
CA SER A 220 -76.54 -110.41 -0.78
C SER A 220 -77.61 -110.73 -1.83
N ALA A 221 -77.56 -110.08 -2.99
CA ALA A 221 -78.47 -110.36 -4.10
C ALA A 221 -78.23 -111.75 -4.71
N ALA A 222 -76.98 -112.20 -4.82
CA ALA A 222 -76.63 -113.52 -5.31
C ALA A 222 -77.17 -114.62 -4.40
N GLU A 223 -77.10 -114.44 -3.07
CA GLU A 223 -77.76 -115.33 -2.10
C GLU A 223 -79.28 -115.36 -2.30
N ALA A 224 -79.92 -114.19 -2.43
CA ALA A 224 -81.36 -114.09 -2.68
C ALA A 224 -81.77 -114.74 -4.02
N PHE A 225 -80.96 -114.58 -5.08
CA PHE A 225 -81.19 -115.22 -6.38
C PHE A 225 -80.92 -116.72 -6.35
N SER A 226 -79.95 -117.20 -5.58
CA SER A 226 -79.71 -118.63 -5.38
C SER A 226 -80.91 -119.29 -4.69
N ALA A 227 -81.39 -118.69 -3.59
CA ALA A 227 -82.59 -119.16 -2.89
C ALA A 227 -83.82 -119.16 -3.80
N ARG A 228 -83.99 -118.11 -4.63
CA ARG A 228 -85.07 -118.07 -5.62
C ARG A 228 -84.93 -119.15 -6.69
N ARG A 229 -83.73 -119.42 -7.20
CA ARG A 229 -83.48 -120.49 -8.19
C ARG A 229 -83.75 -121.87 -7.63
N GLU A 230 -83.36 -122.14 -6.38
CA GLU A 230 -83.67 -123.40 -5.70
C GLU A 230 -85.19 -123.58 -5.57
N MET A 231 -85.90 -122.53 -5.14
CA MET A 231 -87.37 -122.55 -5.06
C MET A 231 -88.03 -122.76 -6.43
N GLU A 232 -87.54 -122.10 -7.50
CA GLU A 232 -88.05 -122.28 -8.86
C GLU A 232 -87.77 -123.70 -9.40
N GLN A 233 -86.60 -124.28 -9.11
CA GLN A 233 -86.29 -125.67 -9.45
C GLN A 233 -87.16 -126.66 -8.67
N GLU A 234 -87.44 -126.39 -7.40
CA GLU A 234 -88.30 -127.22 -6.56
C GLU A 234 -89.77 -127.13 -7.02
N MET A 235 -90.27 -125.93 -7.35
CA MET A 235 -91.57 -125.78 -8.00
C MET A 235 -91.63 -126.47 -9.37
N ALA A 236 -90.60 -126.35 -10.20
CA ALA A 236 -90.56 -127.05 -11.49
C ALA A 236 -90.58 -128.59 -11.30
N ARG A 237 -89.91 -129.09 -10.27
CA ARG A 237 -89.92 -130.52 -9.90
C ARG A 237 -91.31 -130.96 -9.44
N LEU A 238 -92.00 -130.14 -8.64
CA LEU A 238 -93.38 -130.38 -8.22
C LEU A 238 -94.35 -130.35 -9.41
N LEU A 239 -94.19 -129.41 -10.34
CA LEU A 239 -94.98 -129.31 -11.58
C LEU A 239 -94.79 -130.51 -12.54
N ILE A 240 -93.58 -131.09 -12.59
CA ILE A 240 -93.34 -132.33 -13.35
C ILE A 240 -94.04 -133.52 -12.68
N LEU A 241 -94.04 -133.57 -11.33
CA LEU A 241 -94.77 -134.59 -10.56
C LEU A 241 -96.30 -134.45 -10.72
N GLU A 242 -96.81 -133.23 -10.82
CA GLU A 242 -98.23 -132.95 -11.01
C GLU A 242 -98.71 -133.25 -12.44
N ASN A 243 -97.84 -133.16 -13.46
CA ASN A 243 -98.16 -133.57 -14.84
C ASN A 243 -98.00 -135.08 -15.10
N LEU A 244 -97.55 -135.86 -14.11
CA LEU A 244 -97.37 -137.32 -14.17
C LEU A 244 -98.41 -138.09 -13.33
N GLY A 245 -99.34 -137.39 -12.67
CA GLY A 245 -100.51 -137.95 -11.98
C GLY A 245 -101.80 -137.48 -12.63
#